data_AF-A0A3L9I0S5-F1
#
_entry.id   AF-A0A3L9I0S5-F1
#
_cell.length_a   1.000
_cell.length_b   1.000
_cell.length_c   1.000
_cell.angle_alpha   90.00
_cell.angle_beta   90.00
_cell.angle_gamma   90.00
#
_symmetry.space_group_name_H-M   'P 1'
#
loop_
_entity.id
_entity.type
_entity.pdbx_description
1 polymer ?
#
loop_
_entity_poly.entity_id
_entity_poly.type
_entity_poly.pdbx_seq_one_letter_code
_entity_poly.pdbx_strand_id
1 'polypeptide(L)' 'MYLRPDEVARVLEKVGFTVDVVTQKAYGYRRGENYVYVNREARMGRTA' A
#
# COMPACT_ATOMS: atom_id res chain seq x y z
N MET A 1 0.67 -5.59 -16.36
CA MET A 1 -0.62 -5.33 -15.69
C MET A 1 -0.31 -4.64 -14.38
N TYR A 2 -1.02 -3.57 -14.01
CA TYR A 2 -0.77 -2.86 -12.76
C TYR A 2 -1.50 -3.54 -11.61
N LEU A 3 -0.89 -3.56 -10.42
CA LEU A 3 -1.50 -4.12 -9.22
C LEU A 3 -2.59 -3.18 -8.70
N ARG A 4 -3.74 -3.72 -8.29
CA ARG A 4 -4.72 -2.94 -7.54
C ARG A 4 -4.17 -2.60 -6.14
N PRO A 5 -4.69 -1.55 -5.48
CA PRO A 5 -4.24 -1.15 -4.15
C PRO A 5 -4.21 -2.30 -3.14
N ASP A 6 -5.22 -3.18 -3.15
CA ASP A 6 -5.28 -4.34 -2.27
C ASP A 6 -4.18 -5.37 -2.55
N GLU A 7 -3.77 -5.49 -3.82
CA GLU A 7 -2.69 -6.38 -4.24
C GLU A 7 -1.33 -5.81 -3.82
N VAL A 8 -1.13 -4.49 -3.94
CA VAL A 8 0.06 -3.80 -3.43
C VAL A 8 0.17 -3.96 -1.92
N ALA A 9 -0.92 -3.73 -1.18
CA ALA A 9 -0.99 -3.92 0.26
C ALA A 9 -0.54 -5.33 0.68
N ARG A 10 -1.08 -6.36 0.01
CA ARG A 10 -0.75 -7.76 0.32
C ARG A 10 0.70 -8.13 0.01
N VAL A 11 1.32 -7.50 -1.00
CA VAL A 11 2.76 -7.64 -1.26
C VAL A 11 3.59 -6.98 -0.16
N LEU A 12 3.19 -5.78 0.29
CA LEU A 12 3.88 -5.06 1.37
C LEU A 12 3.87 -5.87 2.67
N GLU A 13 2.72 -6.44 3.05
CA GLU A 13 2.62 -7.34 4.20
C GLU A 13 3.54 -8.56 4.06
N LYS A 14 3.57 -9.19 2.88
CA LYS A 14 4.42 -10.37 2.61
C LYS A 14 5.91 -10.07 2.72
N VAL A 15 6.35 -8.85 2.37
CA VAL A 15 7.76 -8.44 2.46
C VAL A 15 8.11 -7.77 3.80
N GLY A 16 7.21 -7.86 4.78
CA GLY A 16 7.45 -7.49 6.17
C GLY A 16 7.24 -6.00 6.47
N PHE A 17 6.50 -5.26 5.63
CA PHE A 17 5.97 -3.97 6.05
C PHE A 17 4.77 -4.19 6.97
N THR A 18 4.67 -3.36 7.98
CA THR A 18 3.53 -3.32 8.89
C THR A 18 2.65 -2.12 8.56
N VAL A 19 1.34 -2.29 8.67
CA VAL A 19 0.40 -1.16 8.59
C VAL A 19 0.70 -0.17 9.71
N ASP A 20 0.85 1.10 9.32
CA ASP A 20 1.06 2.23 10.23
C ASP A 20 -0.21 3.07 10.36
N VAL A 21 -0.82 3.44 9.22
CA VAL A 21 -2.04 4.25 9.17
C VAL A 21 -3.00 3.71 8.14
N VAL A 22 -4.29 3.67 8.47
CA VAL A 22 -5.35 3.30 7.52
C VAL A 22 -6.32 4.47 7.41
N THR A 23 -6.46 4.99 6.20
CA THR A 23 -7.48 6.00 5.88
C THR A 23 -8.39 5.48 4.79
N GLN A 24 -9.47 6.22 4.51
CA GLN A 24 -10.32 5.90 3.35
C GLN A 24 -9.57 6.03 2.03
N LYS A 25 -8.56 6.90 1.95
CA LYS A 25 -7.84 7.22 0.70
C LYS A 25 -6.53 6.45 0.54
N ALA A 26 -5.93 5.99 1.63
CA ALA A 26 -4.60 5.36 1.58
C ALA A 26 -4.37 4.32 2.69
N TYR A 27 -3.49 3.37 2.42
CA TYR A 27 -2.83 2.55 3.43
C TYR A 27 -1.39 3.05 3.60
N GLY A 28 -1.01 3.47 4.80
CA GLY A 28 0.37 3.75 5.15
C GLY A 28 1.03 2.49 5.70
N TYR A 29 2.20 2.18 5.18
CA TYR A 29 3.03 1.04 5.55
C TYR A 29 4.40 1.53 5.99
N ARG A 30 4.96 0.86 6.99
CA ARG A 30 6.33 1.12 7.45
C ARG A 30 7.15 -0.15 7.62
N ARG A 31 8.47 -0.04 7.44
CA ARG A 31 9.45 -1.07 7.77
C ARG A 31 10.78 -0.44 8.15
N GLY A 32 11.05 -0.38 9.46
CA GLY A 32 12.16 0.40 10.01
C GLY A 32 11.94 1.88 9.72
N GLU A 33 12.88 2.49 9.00
CA GLU A 33 12.83 3.91 8.59
C GLU A 33 12.16 4.12 7.21
N ASN A 34 11.72 3.05 6.55
CA ASN A 34 11.04 3.13 5.26
C ASN A 34 9.54 3.34 5.47
N TYR A 35 8.97 4.32 4.77
CA TYR A 35 7.53 4.63 4.78
C TYR A 35 6.99 4.66 3.35
N VAL A 36 5.83 4.04 3.15
CA VAL A 36 5.17 3.94 1.84
C VAL A 36 3.67 4.18 2.02
N TYR A 37 3.06 4.87 1.06
CA TYR A 37 1.61 5.02 0.98
C TYR A 37 1.09 4.30 -0.24
N VAL A 38 0.11 3.42 -0.03
CA VAL A 38 -0.67 2.77 -1.09
C VAL A 38 -1.93 3.58 -1.30
N ASN A 39 -2.16 4.03 -2.53
CA ASN A 39 -3.30 4.86 -2.89
C ASN A 39 -4.54 4.00 -3.15
N ARG A 40 -5.52 4.04 -2.23
CA ARG A 40 -6.77 3.28 -2.33
C ARG A 40 -7.73 3.83 -3.38
N GLU A 41 -7.53 5.06 -3.83
CA GLU A 41 -8.34 5.70 -4.87
C GLU A 41 -7.92 5.24 -6.29
N ALA A 42 -6.78 4.55 -6.42
CA ALA A 42 -6.28 4.07 -7.70
C ALA A 42 -7.16 2.95 -8.27
N ARG A 43 -7.96 3.26 -9.30
CA ARG A 43 -8.89 2.30 -9.94
C ARG A 43 -8.22 1.33 -10.91
N MET A 44 -7.09 1.73 -11.50
CA MET A 44 -6.38 0.96 -12.55
C MET A 44 -4.95 0.58 -12.15
N GLY A 45 -4.59 0.72 -10.86
CA GLY A 45 -3.28 0.32 -10.33
C GLY A 45 -2.07 1.16 -10.77
N ARG A 46 -2.22 2.05 -11.76
CA ARG A 46 -1.14 2.91 -12.28
C ARG A 46 -0.49 3.82 -11.25
N THR A 47 -1.26 4.18 -10.23
CA THR A 47 -0.86 5.10 -9.16
C THR A 47 -1.13 4.48 -7.77
N ALA A 48 -1.27 3.15 -7.71
CA ALA A 48 -1.54 2.43 -6.47
C ALA A 48 -0.32 2.43 -5.54
#